data_AF-A0A7N1A8K7-F1
#
_entry.id   AF-A0A7N1A8K7-F1
#
_cell.length_a   1.000
_cell.length_b   1.000
_cell.length_c   1.000
_cell.angle_alpha   90.00
_cell.angle_beta   90.00
_cell.angle_gamma   90.00
#
_symmetry.space_group_name_H-M   'P 1'
#
loop_
_entity.id
_entity.type
_entity.pdbx_description
1 polymer ?
#
loop_
_entity_poly.entity_id
_entity_poly.type
_entity_poly.pdbx_seq_one_letter_code
_entity_poly.pdbx_strand_id
1 'polypeptide(L)'
;MERFFSNALSVILADISLVISDDLDYEVYPYPIPDMVSTKPLILYGRYRGKFPEIIKVGGSAEDMSNFTLDLKVENAKDIPIDKVFARRQIDFMTSQAWLFNDKQLEDKVVRLSMQTGVTSEYTRMALVETLGEKKSIGPAQIVEVLTKANNPKQAQASELKVVLLPHLGYGFGNLTATNDNIPCGCDEPKPPEAAEMFVMAASNCCGKMCEACCCMCCIQACSRINNQCGILLTQLVTSFACLGCISCCELCCSAQDGG
;
A
#
# COMPACT_ATOMS: atom_id res chain seq x y z
N MET A 1 -2.66 17.03 -13.43
CA MET A 1 -3.94 17.36 -12.76
C MET A 1 -5.05 17.65 -13.77
N GLU A 2 -4.83 18.51 -14.77
CA GLU A 2 -5.80 18.87 -15.82
C GLU A 2 -6.50 17.67 -16.48
N ARG A 3 -5.76 16.63 -16.89
CA ARG A 3 -6.35 15.43 -17.52
C ARG A 3 -7.41 14.73 -16.67
N PHE A 4 -7.28 14.74 -15.35
CA PHE A 4 -8.28 14.12 -14.47
C PHE A 4 -9.55 14.95 -14.42
N PHE A 5 -9.41 16.27 -14.28
CA PHE A 5 -10.53 17.21 -14.32
C PHE A 5 -11.24 17.19 -15.66
N SER A 6 -10.51 17.18 -16.78
CA SER A 6 -11.12 17.08 -18.11
C SER A 6 -11.94 15.80 -18.27
N ASN A 7 -11.47 14.66 -17.74
CA ASN A 7 -12.25 13.42 -17.80
C ASN A 7 -13.52 13.52 -16.95
N ALA A 8 -13.41 14.02 -15.71
CA ALA A 8 -14.55 14.17 -14.81
C ALA A 8 -15.64 15.11 -15.35
N LEU A 9 -15.26 16.09 -16.17
CA LEU A 9 -16.20 17.02 -16.81
C LEU A 9 -16.77 16.51 -18.15
N SER A 10 -16.38 15.30 -18.57
CA SER A 10 -16.73 14.75 -19.89
C SER A 10 -17.58 13.48 -19.80
N VAL A 11 -18.33 13.34 -18.70
CA VAL A 11 -19.28 12.25 -18.47
C VAL A 11 -20.41 12.36 -19.49
N ILE A 12 -20.69 11.25 -20.18
CA ILE A 12 -21.74 11.14 -21.19
C ILE A 12 -22.90 10.23 -20.75
N LEU A 13 -22.66 9.34 -19.78
CA LEU A 13 -23.67 8.45 -19.23
C LEU A 13 -23.33 8.13 -17.78
N ALA A 14 -24.29 8.35 -16.88
CA ALA A 14 -24.19 8.06 -15.45
C ALA A 14 -25.21 6.98 -15.03
N ASP A 15 -25.14 6.56 -13.77
CA ASP A 15 -26.07 5.59 -13.15
C ASP A 15 -26.25 4.30 -13.99
N ILE A 16 -25.14 3.84 -14.56
CA ILE A 16 -25.17 2.74 -15.52
C ILE A 16 -25.59 1.45 -14.82
N SER A 17 -26.57 0.77 -15.42
CA SER A 17 -27.09 -0.51 -14.93
C SER A 17 -27.15 -1.54 -16.04
N LEU A 18 -26.91 -2.80 -15.67
CA LEU A 18 -27.06 -3.94 -16.56
C LEU A 18 -28.33 -4.69 -16.16
N VAL A 19 -29.29 -4.75 -17.09
CA VAL A 19 -30.47 -5.60 -16.95
C VAL A 19 -30.19 -6.88 -17.71
N ILE A 20 -29.78 -7.89 -16.94
CA ILE A 20 -29.55 -9.25 -17.38
C ILE A 20 -30.66 -10.10 -16.76
N SER A 21 -31.19 -11.08 -17.52
CA SER A 21 -32.31 -11.96 -17.11
C SER A 21 -32.25 -12.35 -15.63
N ASP A 22 -33.38 -12.21 -14.91
CA ASP A 22 -33.45 -12.34 -13.45
C ASP A 22 -33.00 -13.70 -12.90
N ASP A 23 -33.08 -14.76 -13.72
CA ASP A 23 -32.71 -16.12 -13.34
C ASP A 23 -31.19 -16.39 -13.41
N LEU A 24 -30.39 -15.44 -13.89
CA LEU A 24 -28.95 -15.61 -14.08
C LEU A 24 -28.17 -15.14 -12.84
N ASP A 25 -27.43 -16.06 -12.22
CA ASP A 25 -26.45 -15.70 -11.20
C ASP A 25 -25.20 -15.13 -11.89
N TYR A 26 -24.95 -13.84 -11.72
CA TYR A 26 -23.81 -13.15 -12.34
C TYR A 26 -23.11 -12.21 -11.36
N GLU A 27 -21.83 -11.99 -11.63
CA GLU A 27 -20.95 -11.09 -10.90
C GLU A 27 -20.25 -10.20 -11.91
N VAL A 28 -20.34 -8.88 -11.73
CA VAL A 28 -19.76 -7.90 -12.65
C VAL A 28 -18.80 -6.96 -11.93
N TYR A 29 -17.76 -6.54 -12.64
CA TYR A 29 -16.69 -5.70 -12.15
C TYR A 29 -16.31 -4.63 -13.18
N PRO A 30 -15.97 -3.42 -12.72
CA PRO A 30 -16.11 -2.92 -11.35
C PRO A 30 -17.58 -2.75 -10.92
N TYR A 31 -17.84 -2.83 -9.60
CA TYR A 31 -19.16 -2.54 -9.00
C TYR A 31 -19.01 -1.62 -7.77
N PRO A 32 -19.73 -0.48 -7.67
CA PRO A 32 -20.72 0.02 -8.64
C PRO A 32 -20.11 0.34 -10.01
N ILE A 33 -20.93 0.28 -11.06
CA ILE A 33 -20.48 0.55 -12.43
C ILE A 33 -20.14 2.05 -12.53
N PRO A 34 -18.92 2.41 -12.96
CA PRO A 34 -18.50 3.80 -13.06
C PRO A 34 -19.15 4.48 -14.26
N ASP A 35 -19.30 5.80 -14.15
CA ASP A 35 -19.81 6.65 -15.23
C ASP A 35 -18.93 6.54 -16.49
N MET A 36 -19.59 6.62 -17.64
CA MET A 36 -18.92 6.61 -18.94
C MET A 36 -18.50 8.02 -19.33
N VAL A 37 -17.23 8.17 -19.70
CA VAL A 37 -16.66 9.44 -20.17
C VAL A 37 -16.35 9.35 -21.66
N SER A 38 -16.48 10.47 -22.38
CA SER A 38 -16.27 10.51 -23.85
C SER A 38 -14.85 10.12 -24.30
N THR A 39 -13.86 10.22 -23.42
CA THR A 39 -12.44 10.01 -23.76
C THR A 39 -11.98 8.55 -23.65
N LYS A 40 -12.74 7.67 -22.98
CA LYS A 40 -12.31 6.30 -22.67
C LYS A 40 -13.46 5.30 -22.73
N PRO A 41 -13.21 4.07 -23.22
CA PRO A 41 -14.21 3.03 -23.19
C PRO A 41 -14.47 2.55 -21.75
N LEU A 42 -15.74 2.33 -21.42
CA LEU A 42 -16.14 1.58 -20.23
C LEU A 42 -16.03 0.08 -20.53
N ILE A 43 -15.21 -0.62 -19.75
CA ILE A 43 -15.01 -2.06 -19.89
C ILE A 43 -15.49 -2.73 -18.61
N LEU A 44 -16.53 -3.55 -18.74
CA LEU A 44 -17.04 -4.41 -17.69
C LEU A 44 -16.61 -5.85 -17.95
N TYR A 45 -16.32 -6.58 -16.88
CA TYR A 45 -15.95 -7.99 -16.94
C TYR A 45 -16.56 -8.72 -15.75
N GLY A 46 -16.79 -10.01 -15.89
CA GLY A 46 -17.58 -10.72 -14.92
C GLY A 46 -17.63 -12.22 -15.16
N ARG A 47 -18.41 -12.88 -14.31
CA ARG A 47 -18.70 -14.31 -14.39
C ARG A 47 -20.19 -14.50 -14.30
N TYR A 48 -20.69 -15.56 -14.92
CA TYR A 48 -22.08 -15.94 -14.82
C TYR A 48 -22.20 -17.45 -14.69
N ARG A 49 -23.32 -17.92 -14.14
CA ARG A 49 -23.68 -19.34 -14.10
C ARG A 49 -24.99 -19.54 -14.84
N GLY A 50 -24.99 -20.46 -15.80
CA GLY A 50 -26.15 -20.77 -16.63
C GLY A 50 -25.91 -20.43 -18.09
N LYS A 51 -26.98 -20.11 -18.82
CA LYS A 51 -26.90 -19.69 -20.23
C LYS A 51 -26.97 -18.17 -20.29
N PHE A 52 -25.93 -17.54 -20.84
CA PHE A 52 -25.93 -16.10 -21.07
C PHE A 52 -26.94 -15.74 -22.17
N PRO A 53 -27.76 -14.68 -22.01
CA PRO A 53 -28.73 -14.29 -23.02
C PRO A 53 -28.06 -13.79 -24.31
N GLU A 54 -28.79 -13.81 -25.43
CA GLU A 54 -28.30 -13.29 -26.72
C GLU A 54 -28.31 -11.76 -26.79
N ILE A 55 -29.13 -11.11 -25.95
CA ILE A 55 -29.27 -9.67 -25.86
C ILE A 55 -29.22 -9.27 -24.39
N ILE A 56 -28.43 -8.26 -24.06
CA ILE A 56 -28.42 -7.62 -22.74
C ILE A 56 -28.90 -6.17 -22.88
N LYS A 57 -29.58 -5.67 -21.86
CA LYS A 57 -30.02 -4.28 -21.82
C LYS A 57 -29.11 -3.47 -20.91
N VAL A 58 -28.62 -2.35 -21.41
CA VAL A 58 -27.85 -1.37 -20.65
C VAL A 58 -28.73 -0.15 -20.44
N GLY A 59 -28.89 0.24 -19.18
CA GLY A 59 -29.58 1.47 -18.78
C GLY A 59 -28.62 2.49 -18.22
N GLY A 60 -29.05 3.75 -18.16
CA GLY A 60 -28.35 4.84 -17.47
C GLY A 60 -29.04 6.18 -17.67
N SER A 61 -28.43 7.23 -17.17
CA SER A 61 -28.89 8.63 -17.27
C SER A 61 -27.95 9.43 -18.15
N ALA A 62 -28.48 10.07 -19.21
CA ALA A 62 -27.70 10.94 -20.08
C ALA A 62 -27.44 12.32 -19.44
N GLU A 63 -26.60 13.15 -20.08
CA GLU A 63 -26.26 14.51 -19.61
C GLU A 63 -27.51 15.40 -19.40
N ASP A 64 -28.54 15.22 -20.23
CA ASP A 64 -29.81 15.95 -20.15
C ASP A 64 -30.80 15.35 -19.14
N MET A 65 -30.33 14.43 -18.28
CA MET A 65 -31.12 13.67 -17.30
C MET A 65 -32.20 12.77 -17.93
N SER A 66 -32.15 12.54 -19.25
CA SER A 66 -33.05 11.59 -19.89
C SER A 66 -32.60 10.14 -19.64
N ASN A 67 -33.58 9.23 -19.63
CA ASN A 67 -33.31 7.81 -19.51
C ASN A 67 -32.70 7.28 -20.81
N PHE A 68 -31.52 6.69 -20.71
CA PHE A 68 -30.85 6.00 -21.80
C PHE A 68 -31.10 4.49 -21.68
N THR A 69 -31.36 3.84 -22.82
CA THR A 69 -31.44 2.37 -22.89
C THR A 69 -30.86 1.88 -24.20
N LEU A 70 -30.01 0.86 -24.12
CA LEU A 70 -29.35 0.25 -25.27
C LEU A 70 -29.41 -1.27 -25.18
N ASP A 71 -29.96 -1.89 -26.23
CA ASP A 71 -29.95 -3.34 -26.41
C ASP A 71 -28.63 -3.74 -27.08
N LEU A 72 -27.78 -4.48 -26.37
CA LEU A 72 -26.51 -4.98 -26.88
C LEU A 72 -26.65 -6.45 -27.26
N LYS A 73 -26.27 -6.76 -28.51
CA LYS A 73 -26.17 -8.14 -28.99
C LYS A 73 -24.90 -8.80 -28.45
N VAL A 74 -25.04 -10.00 -27.90
CA VAL A 74 -23.93 -10.76 -27.35
C VAL A 74 -23.20 -11.50 -28.45
N GLU A 75 -21.88 -11.35 -28.47
CA GLU A 75 -20.99 -12.08 -29.36
C GLU A 75 -20.16 -13.09 -28.58
N ASN A 76 -20.07 -14.32 -29.11
CA ASN A 76 -19.31 -15.40 -28.50
C ASN A 76 -17.91 -15.48 -29.12
N ALA A 77 -16.90 -14.94 -28.43
CA ALA A 77 -15.50 -15.11 -28.78
C ALA A 77 -14.91 -16.34 -28.04
N LYS A 78 -14.66 -17.43 -28.76
CA LYS A 78 -14.13 -18.69 -28.17
C LYS A 78 -12.61 -18.71 -28.00
N ASP A 79 -11.90 -17.83 -28.70
CA ASP A 79 -10.44 -17.89 -28.83
C ASP A 79 -9.70 -16.94 -27.87
N ILE A 80 -10.42 -16.21 -27.02
CA ILE A 80 -9.85 -15.25 -26.08
C ILE A 80 -9.88 -15.83 -24.66
N PRO A 81 -8.74 -16.02 -23.98
CA PRO A 81 -8.71 -16.45 -22.59
C PRO A 81 -9.06 -15.28 -21.65
N ILE A 82 -10.34 -14.88 -21.67
CA ILE A 82 -10.90 -13.74 -20.91
C ILE A 82 -10.62 -13.90 -19.41
N ASP A 83 -10.66 -15.15 -18.93
CA ASP A 83 -10.36 -15.52 -17.55
C ASP A 83 -8.96 -15.08 -17.10
N LYS A 84 -7.96 -15.13 -17.98
CA LYS A 84 -6.60 -14.68 -17.69
C LYS A 84 -6.41 -13.19 -17.93
N VAL A 85 -7.02 -12.64 -18.97
CA VAL A 85 -6.88 -11.23 -19.36
C VAL A 85 -7.37 -10.30 -18.25
N PHE A 86 -8.48 -10.64 -17.61
CA PHE A 86 -9.08 -9.79 -16.57
C PHE A 86 -8.72 -10.18 -15.14
N ALA A 87 -7.99 -11.29 -14.93
CA ALA A 87 -7.57 -11.76 -13.62
C ALA A 87 -6.88 -10.66 -12.81
N ARG A 88 -5.92 -9.96 -13.42
CA ARG A 88 -5.19 -8.86 -12.75
C ARG A 88 -6.11 -7.74 -12.32
N ARG A 89 -7.00 -7.27 -13.21
CA ARG A 89 -7.94 -6.18 -12.90
C ARG A 89 -8.91 -6.58 -11.79
N GLN A 90 -9.44 -7.81 -11.84
CA GLN A 90 -10.33 -8.32 -10.81
C GLN A 90 -9.63 -8.41 -9.45
N ILE A 91 -8.40 -8.93 -9.43
CA ILE A 91 -7.55 -8.97 -8.23
C ILE A 91 -7.33 -7.57 -7.68
N ASP A 92 -6.84 -6.62 -8.49
CA ASP A 92 -6.52 -5.26 -8.05
C ASP A 92 -7.76 -4.55 -7.47
N PHE A 93 -8.92 -4.72 -8.12
CA PHE A 93 -10.19 -4.17 -7.65
C PHE A 93 -10.62 -4.76 -6.31
N MET A 94 -10.66 -6.10 -6.19
CA MET A 94 -11.04 -6.77 -4.95
C MET A 94 -10.03 -6.50 -3.83
N THR A 95 -8.73 -6.40 -4.14
CA THR A 95 -7.71 -6.04 -3.15
C THR A 95 -7.96 -4.65 -2.59
N SER A 96 -8.29 -3.69 -3.46
CA SER A 96 -8.58 -2.32 -3.04
C SER A 96 -9.80 -2.26 -2.12
N GLN A 97 -10.86 -3.00 -2.44
CA GLN A 97 -12.05 -3.09 -1.59
C GLN A 97 -11.78 -3.82 -0.27
N ALA A 98 -11.05 -4.95 -0.31
CA ALA A 98 -10.67 -5.70 0.88
C ALA A 98 -9.84 -4.85 1.84
N TRP A 99 -8.91 -4.05 1.31
CA TRP A 99 -8.13 -3.10 2.10
C TRP A 99 -8.98 -1.96 2.66
N LEU A 100 -9.79 -1.31 1.83
CA LEU A 100 -10.61 -0.15 2.23
C LEU A 100 -11.65 -0.51 3.30
N PHE A 101 -12.31 -1.66 3.15
CA PHE A 101 -13.40 -2.09 4.03
C PHE A 101 -12.96 -3.12 5.09
N ASN A 102 -11.67 -3.49 5.10
CA ASN A 102 -11.12 -4.54 5.96
C ASN A 102 -11.90 -5.87 5.87
N ASP A 103 -12.31 -6.25 4.66
CA ASP A 103 -13.13 -7.43 4.39
C ASP A 103 -12.27 -8.68 4.17
N LYS A 104 -12.29 -9.57 5.17
CA LYS A 104 -11.55 -10.84 5.14
C LYS A 104 -12.08 -11.85 4.12
N GLN A 105 -13.37 -11.80 3.78
CA GLN A 105 -13.92 -12.69 2.75
C GLN A 105 -13.43 -12.29 1.36
N LEU A 106 -13.30 -10.98 1.10
CA LEU A 106 -12.70 -10.48 -0.13
C LEU A 106 -11.20 -10.81 -0.19
N GLU A 107 -10.46 -10.69 0.92
CA GLU A 107 -9.07 -11.11 1.01
C GLU A 107 -8.90 -12.59 0.62
N ASP A 108 -9.70 -13.49 1.21
CA ASP A 108 -9.68 -14.92 0.88
C ASP A 108 -10.04 -15.19 -0.60
N LYS A 109 -10.99 -14.42 -1.17
CA LYS A 109 -11.32 -14.50 -2.60
C LYS A 109 -10.14 -14.09 -3.46
N VAL A 110 -9.43 -13.01 -3.11
CA VAL A 110 -8.23 -12.54 -3.81
C VAL A 110 -7.14 -13.59 -3.78
N VAL A 111 -6.86 -14.18 -2.62
CA VAL A 111 -5.84 -15.23 -2.48
C VAL A 111 -6.17 -16.42 -3.39
N ARG A 112 -7.42 -16.91 -3.36
CA ARG A 112 -7.85 -18.02 -4.23
C ARG A 112 -7.71 -17.68 -5.71
N LEU A 113 -8.18 -16.50 -6.14
CA LEU A 113 -8.12 -16.09 -7.54
C LEU A 113 -6.67 -15.93 -8.02
N SER A 114 -5.81 -15.34 -7.18
CA SER A 114 -4.39 -15.20 -7.43
C SER A 114 -3.72 -16.57 -7.64
N MET A 115 -3.95 -17.53 -6.74
CA MET A 115 -3.39 -18.88 -6.85
C MET A 115 -3.90 -19.62 -8.10
N GLN A 116 -5.16 -19.46 -8.47
CA GLN A 116 -5.75 -20.11 -9.65
C GLN A 116 -5.23 -19.54 -10.97
N THR A 117 -5.00 -18.23 -11.03
CA THR A 117 -4.62 -17.52 -12.26
C THR A 117 -3.11 -17.33 -12.40
N GLY A 118 -2.35 -17.54 -11.32
CA GLY A 118 -0.91 -17.26 -11.27
C GLY A 118 -0.57 -15.77 -11.24
N VAL A 119 -1.57 -14.89 -11.02
CA VAL A 119 -1.38 -13.44 -10.95
C VAL A 119 -1.20 -13.03 -9.51
N THR A 120 -0.09 -12.36 -9.19
CA THR A 120 0.20 -11.90 -7.83
C THR A 120 -0.72 -10.75 -7.38
N SER A 121 -1.00 -10.71 -6.08
CA SER A 121 -1.72 -9.66 -5.36
C SER A 121 -0.94 -9.19 -4.14
N GLU A 122 -1.42 -8.16 -3.46
CA GLU A 122 -0.87 -7.65 -2.20
C GLU A 122 -0.92 -8.69 -1.07
N TYR A 123 -1.82 -9.66 -1.18
CA TYR A 123 -1.99 -10.77 -0.23
C TYR A 123 -1.22 -12.05 -0.60
N THR A 124 -0.56 -12.08 -1.75
CA THR A 124 0.14 -13.28 -2.24
C THR A 124 1.57 -12.97 -2.65
N ARG A 125 2.43 -14.00 -2.63
CA ARG A 125 3.83 -13.83 -2.98
C ARG A 125 4.34 -15.05 -3.73
N MET A 126 5.12 -14.82 -4.78
CA MET A 126 5.79 -15.89 -5.50
C MET A 126 7.01 -16.37 -4.74
N ALA A 127 7.18 -17.69 -4.72
CA ALA A 127 8.35 -18.35 -4.15
C ALA A 127 9.00 -19.21 -5.24
N LEU A 128 10.31 -19.03 -5.42
CA LEU A 128 11.13 -19.95 -6.19
C LEU A 128 11.51 -21.11 -5.27
N VAL A 129 11.20 -22.33 -5.68
CA VAL A 129 11.47 -23.54 -4.92
C VAL A 129 12.47 -24.40 -5.69
N GLU A 130 13.66 -24.54 -5.13
CA GLU A 130 14.75 -25.36 -5.67
C GLU A 130 14.83 -26.66 -4.85
N THR A 131 14.63 -27.80 -5.51
CA THR A 131 14.77 -29.13 -4.90
C THR A 131 16.20 -29.60 -5.08
N LEU A 132 16.90 -29.85 -3.99
CA LEU A 132 18.31 -30.24 -3.98
C LEU A 132 18.50 -31.78 -3.98
N GLY A 133 17.42 -32.56 -4.01
CA GLY A 133 17.41 -34.04 -3.98
C GLY A 133 16.47 -34.69 -5.02
N GLU A 134 16.27 -36.02 -4.93
CA GLU A 134 15.42 -36.77 -5.87
C GLU A 134 13.96 -36.29 -5.87
N LYS A 135 13.31 -36.35 -7.04
CA LYS A 135 11.98 -35.82 -7.38
C LYS A 135 10.84 -36.32 -6.47
N LYS A 136 10.78 -35.87 -5.22
CA LYS A 136 9.54 -35.89 -4.44
C LYS A 136 8.74 -34.65 -4.79
N SER A 137 7.46 -34.84 -5.08
CA SER A 137 6.52 -33.72 -5.21
C SER A 137 6.46 -32.98 -3.88
N ILE A 138 6.95 -31.76 -3.86
CA ILE A 138 6.92 -30.91 -2.68
C ILE A 138 5.56 -30.23 -2.61
N GLY A 139 4.85 -30.46 -1.50
CA GLY A 139 3.56 -29.83 -1.26
C GLY A 139 3.69 -28.42 -0.68
N PRO A 140 2.65 -27.56 -0.82
CA PRO A 140 2.65 -26.21 -0.28
C PRO A 140 2.87 -26.16 1.25
N ALA A 141 2.42 -27.19 1.98
CA ALA A 141 2.63 -27.29 3.43
C ALA A 141 4.11 -27.36 3.84
N GLN A 142 4.94 -28.09 3.08
CA GLN A 142 6.37 -28.21 3.35
C GLN A 142 7.11 -26.89 3.08
N ILE A 143 6.69 -26.15 2.05
CA ILE A 143 7.25 -24.83 1.73
C ILE A 143 6.94 -23.82 2.85
N VAL A 144 5.70 -23.82 3.37
CA VAL A 144 5.29 -22.96 4.48
C VAL A 144 6.05 -23.30 5.77
N GLU A 145 6.26 -24.58 6.05
CA GLU A 145 7.03 -25.02 7.22
C GLU A 145 8.49 -24.57 7.14
N VAL A 146 9.12 -24.66 5.96
CA VAL A 146 10.51 -24.20 5.75
C VAL A 146 10.61 -22.68 5.89
N LEU A 147 9.63 -21.92 5.38
CA LEU A 147 9.59 -20.46 5.51
C LEU A 147 9.36 -19.99 6.96
N THR A 148 8.50 -20.67 7.73
CA THR A 148 8.18 -20.28 9.11
C THR A 148 9.31 -20.60 10.09
N LYS A 149 10.13 -21.62 9.82
CA LYS A 149 11.29 -22.00 10.64
C LYS A 149 12.57 -21.23 10.29
N ALA A 150 12.59 -20.43 9.23
CA ALA A 150 13.78 -19.74 8.77
C ALA A 150 14.05 -18.46 9.56
N ASN A 151 15.32 -18.23 9.92
CA ASN A 151 15.78 -16.98 10.55
C ASN A 151 15.71 -15.78 9.59
N ASN A 152 15.75 -16.01 8.26
CA ASN A 152 15.59 -14.98 7.25
C ASN A 152 14.36 -15.27 6.38
N PRO A 153 13.31 -14.42 6.42
CA PRO A 153 12.10 -14.65 5.66
C PRO A 153 12.29 -14.54 4.14
N LYS A 154 13.38 -13.93 3.65
CA LYS A 154 13.63 -13.78 2.20
C LYS A 154 14.24 -15.04 1.57
N GLN A 155 14.96 -15.84 2.37
CA GLN A 155 15.63 -17.05 1.90
C GLN A 155 15.66 -18.09 3.01
N ALA A 156 15.06 -19.23 2.75
CA ALA A 156 14.99 -20.35 3.67
C ALA A 156 15.64 -21.58 3.03
N GLN A 157 16.45 -22.30 3.82
CA GLN A 157 17.09 -23.53 3.38
C GLN A 157 16.92 -24.59 4.46
N ALA A 158 16.38 -25.75 4.07
CA ALA A 158 16.27 -26.91 4.93
C ALA A 158 16.61 -28.16 4.12
N SER A 159 17.68 -28.86 4.51
CA SER A 159 18.18 -30.20 4.11
C SER A 159 18.16 -30.58 2.62
N GLU A 160 17.02 -30.50 1.93
CA GLU A 160 16.81 -30.87 0.51
C GLU A 160 16.04 -29.80 -0.29
N LEU A 161 15.78 -28.64 0.32
CA LEU A 161 14.81 -27.67 -0.16
C LEU A 161 15.32 -26.26 0.10
N LYS A 162 15.43 -25.48 -0.97
CA LYS A 162 15.79 -24.07 -0.91
C LYS A 162 14.65 -23.25 -1.47
N VAL A 163 14.13 -22.33 -0.65
CA VAL A 163 13.02 -21.46 -1.00
C VAL A 163 13.49 -20.02 -1.00
N VAL A 164 13.26 -19.32 -2.10
CA VAL A 164 13.57 -17.89 -2.26
C VAL A 164 12.27 -17.15 -2.52
N LEU A 165 11.92 -16.21 -1.64
CA LEU A 165 10.76 -15.35 -1.89
C LEU A 165 11.12 -14.26 -2.89
N LEU A 166 10.40 -14.22 -4.01
CA LEU A 166 10.58 -13.17 -5.00
C LEU A 166 10.17 -11.81 -4.43
N PRO A 167 10.71 -10.70 -4.97
CA PRO A 167 10.24 -9.36 -4.61
C PRO A 167 8.72 -9.24 -4.77
N HIS A 168 8.10 -8.44 -3.90
CA HIS A 168 6.68 -8.14 -4.03
C HIS A 168 6.47 -7.26 -5.27
N LEU A 169 5.53 -7.64 -6.13
CA LEU A 169 5.21 -6.93 -7.38
C LEU A 169 3.92 -6.08 -7.26
N GLY A 170 3.29 -6.05 -6.08
CA GLY A 170 2.14 -5.22 -5.79
C GLY A 170 2.52 -3.77 -5.45
N TYR A 171 1.54 -2.89 -5.47
CA TYR A 171 1.72 -1.47 -5.12
C TYR A 171 1.76 -1.24 -3.60
N GLY A 172 1.42 -2.26 -2.82
CA GLY A 172 1.22 -2.16 -1.39
C GLY A 172 -0.15 -1.58 -1.04
N PHE A 173 -0.37 -1.36 0.25
CA PHE A 173 -1.60 -0.77 0.77
C PHE A 173 -1.40 0.72 1.03
N GLY A 174 -2.45 1.51 0.81
CA GLY A 174 -2.44 2.90 1.23
C GLY A 174 -2.45 3.03 2.76
N ASN A 175 -2.21 4.25 3.24
CA ASN A 175 -2.43 4.60 4.65
C ASN A 175 -3.74 5.40 4.77
N LEU A 176 -4.73 4.80 5.43
CA LEU A 176 -6.05 5.41 5.64
C LEU A 176 -5.98 6.66 6.53
N THR A 177 -5.11 6.64 7.56
CA THR A 177 -4.84 7.79 8.43
C THR A 177 -4.24 8.94 7.62
N ALA A 178 -3.22 8.67 6.81
CA ALA A 178 -2.59 9.67 5.94
C ALA A 178 -3.59 10.25 4.93
N THR A 179 -4.48 9.41 4.39
CA THR A 179 -5.55 9.85 3.48
C THR A 179 -6.54 10.76 4.21
N ASN A 180 -6.96 10.39 5.42
CA ASN A 180 -7.86 11.19 6.25
C ASN A 180 -7.25 12.56 6.62
N ASP A 181 -5.95 12.57 6.88
CA ASP A 181 -5.21 13.77 7.29
C ASP A 181 -4.71 14.60 6.08
N ASN A 182 -5.06 14.19 4.85
CA ASN A 182 -4.61 14.80 3.59
C ASN A 182 -3.09 14.96 3.49
N ILE A 183 -2.34 14.00 4.05
CA ILE A 183 -0.88 13.99 4.00
C ILE A 183 -0.44 13.72 2.55
N PRO A 184 0.43 14.56 1.96
CA PRO A 184 0.90 14.34 0.60
C PRO A 184 1.65 13.00 0.47
N CYS A 185 1.46 12.33 -0.67
CA CYS A 185 2.21 11.12 -0.99
C CYS A 185 3.71 11.41 -1.03
N GLY A 186 4.52 10.56 -0.38
CA GLY A 186 5.98 10.72 -0.30
C GLY A 186 6.46 11.57 0.88
N CYS A 187 5.55 12.09 1.71
CA CYS A 187 5.90 12.48 3.06
C CYS A 187 6.09 11.20 3.88
N ASP A 188 7.33 10.86 4.21
CA ASP A 188 7.60 9.73 5.10
C ASP A 188 6.76 9.90 6.38
N GLU A 189 6.15 8.82 6.86
CA GLU A 189 5.65 8.81 8.23
C GLU A 189 6.82 9.25 9.12
N PRO A 190 6.64 10.22 10.04
CA PRO A 190 7.67 10.52 11.00
C PRO A 190 7.99 9.22 11.71
N LYS A 191 9.20 8.68 11.46
CA LYS A 191 9.68 7.49 12.15
C LYS A 191 9.46 7.74 13.64
N PRO A 192 8.90 6.77 14.40
CA PRO A 192 8.79 6.94 15.83
C PRO A 192 10.18 7.34 16.35
N PRO A 193 10.28 8.42 17.16
CA PRO A 193 11.56 9.01 17.46
C PRO A 193 12.47 7.93 18.02
N GLU A 194 13.63 7.76 17.38
CA GLU A 194 14.60 6.77 17.80
C GLU A 194 14.96 7.06 19.27
N ALA A 195 15.37 6.05 20.05
CA ALA A 195 15.61 6.24 21.48
C ALA A 195 16.50 7.46 21.78
N ALA A 196 17.49 7.72 20.90
CA ALA A 196 18.34 8.90 20.92
C ALA A 196 17.57 10.23 20.79
N GLU A 197 16.58 10.32 19.89
CA GLU A 197 15.73 11.50 19.71
C GLU A 197 14.81 11.74 20.91
N MET A 198 14.29 10.67 21.54
CA MET A 198 13.56 10.79 22.80
C MET A 198 14.43 11.34 23.93
N PHE A 199 15.70 10.91 24.03
CA PHE A 199 16.65 11.45 25.00
C PHE A 199 16.95 12.93 24.74
N VAL A 200 17.16 13.33 23.48
CA VAL A 200 17.41 14.72 23.11
C VAL A 200 16.20 15.61 23.43
N MET A 201 14.98 15.12 23.16
CA MET A 201 13.74 15.85 23.45
C MET A 201 13.48 16.01 24.97
N ALA A 202 13.84 14.99 25.76
CA ALA A 202 13.76 15.07 27.22
C ALA A 202 14.82 16.02 27.81
N ALA A 203 16.03 16.02 27.26
CA ALA A 203 17.12 16.89 27.70
C ALA A 203 16.89 18.37 27.30
N SER A 204 16.34 18.64 26.11
CA SER A 204 16.07 20.00 25.64
C SER A 204 14.98 20.70 26.46
N ASN A 205 14.03 19.93 27.01
CA ASN A 205 12.96 20.44 27.87
C ASN A 205 13.40 20.68 29.33
N CYS A 206 14.64 20.31 29.69
CA CYS A 206 15.22 20.56 31.02
C CYS A 206 15.51 22.04 31.25
N CYS A 207 16.13 22.70 30.25
CA CYS A 207 16.44 24.13 30.32
C CYS A 207 15.19 25.00 30.18
N GLY A 208 14.23 24.61 29.34
CA GLY A 208 12.96 25.34 29.15
C GLY A 208 12.12 25.42 30.42
N LYS A 209 11.95 24.29 31.12
CA LYS A 209 11.21 24.26 32.40
C LYS A 209 11.93 24.97 33.55
N MET A 210 13.27 25.02 33.54
CA MET A 210 14.02 25.86 34.48
C MET A 210 13.83 27.36 34.20
N CYS A 211 13.75 27.77 32.93
CA CYS A 211 13.57 29.17 32.56
C CYS A 211 12.15 29.70 32.79
N GLU A 212 11.10 28.87 32.72
CA GLU A 212 9.72 29.31 33.06
C GLU A 212 9.49 29.49 34.56
N ALA A 213 10.24 28.78 35.42
CA ALA A 213 10.07 28.81 36.87
C ALA A 213 11.10 29.69 37.61
N CYS A 214 12.08 30.27 36.92
CA CYS A 214 13.26 30.88 37.54
C CYS A 214 13.62 32.21 36.87
N CYS A 215 13.58 33.32 37.61
CA CYS A 215 14.06 34.61 37.10
C CYS A 215 15.58 34.57 36.90
N CYS A 216 16.09 35.41 35.99
CA CYS A 216 17.48 35.40 35.53
C CYS A 216 18.51 35.43 36.68
N MET A 217 18.19 36.14 37.77
CA MET A 217 19.05 36.21 38.96
C MET A 217 19.13 34.91 39.75
N CYS A 218 18.05 34.13 39.84
CA CYS A 218 18.03 32.85 40.54
C CYS A 218 18.84 31.78 39.78
N CYS A 219 18.81 31.80 38.44
CA CYS A 219 19.68 30.96 37.62
C CYS A 219 21.17 31.31 37.82
N ILE A 220 21.52 32.60 37.85
CA ILE A 220 22.90 33.04 38.11
C ILE A 220 23.35 32.63 39.53
N GLN A 221 22.47 32.73 40.53
CA GLN A 221 22.77 32.32 41.91
C GLN A 221 22.89 30.79 42.07
N ALA A 222 22.12 30.01 41.31
CA ALA A 222 22.26 28.55 41.30
C ALA A 222 23.57 28.15 40.62
N CYS A 223 23.87 28.75 39.46
CA CYS A 223 25.12 28.52 38.73
C CYS A 223 26.36 28.96 39.51
N SER A 224 26.28 30.02 40.33
CA SER A 224 27.40 30.46 41.17
C SER A 224 27.67 29.58 42.39
N ARG A 225 26.74 28.67 42.74
CA ARG A 225 26.92 27.66 43.78
C ARG A 225 27.45 26.32 43.25
N ILE A 226 27.61 26.20 41.93
CA ILE A 226 28.19 25.00 41.31
C ILE A 226 29.68 24.97 41.63
N ASN A 227 30.13 23.88 42.23
CA ASN A 227 31.55 23.64 42.49
C ASN A 227 32.33 23.62 41.16
N ASN A 228 33.53 24.23 41.12
CA ASN A 228 34.33 24.39 39.90
C ASN A 228 34.56 23.08 39.15
N GLN A 229 34.73 21.95 39.84
CA GLN A 229 34.87 20.63 39.20
C GLN A 229 33.59 20.17 38.48
N CYS A 230 32.42 20.49 39.03
CA CYS A 230 31.13 20.18 38.42
C CYS A 230 30.85 21.11 37.23
N GLY A 231 31.25 22.38 37.32
CA GLY A 231 31.17 23.32 36.19
C GLY A 231 32.03 22.88 34.99
N ILE A 232 33.24 22.38 35.25
CA ILE A 232 34.13 21.85 34.20
C ILE A 232 33.50 20.63 33.53
N LEU A 233 32.99 19.67 34.31
CA LEU A 233 32.32 18.48 33.77
C LEU A 233 31.09 18.85 32.94
N LEU A 234 30.26 19.79 33.42
CA LEU A 234 29.07 20.24 32.70
C LEU A 234 29.43 20.90 31.36
N THR A 235 30.49 21.72 31.35
CA THR A 235 30.96 22.40 30.14
C THR A 235 31.53 21.39 29.13
N GLN A 236 32.27 20.39 29.60
CA GLN A 236 32.79 19.31 28.76
C GLN A 236 31.66 18.48 28.14
N LEU A 237 30.61 18.20 28.92
CA LEU A 237 29.41 17.47 28.48
C LEU A 237 28.63 18.24 27.42
N VAL A 238 28.44 19.55 27.60
CA VAL A 238 27.75 20.40 26.62
C VAL A 238 28.58 20.57 25.35
N THR A 239 29.90 20.69 25.49
CA THR A 239 30.82 20.80 24.34
C THR A 239 30.84 19.50 23.53
N SER A 240 30.85 18.33 24.19
CA SER A 240 30.79 17.04 23.48
C SER A 240 29.46 16.84 22.74
N PHE A 241 28.33 17.25 23.33
CA PHE A 241 27.04 17.22 22.65
C PHE A 241 26.94 18.20 21.48
N ALA A 242 27.53 19.40 21.59
CA ALA A 242 27.62 20.34 20.47
C ALA A 242 28.45 19.77 19.31
N CYS A 243 29.55 19.06 19.60
CA CYS A 243 30.34 18.37 18.59
C CYS A 243 29.58 17.23 17.89
N LEU A 244 28.71 16.49 18.61
CA LEU A 244 27.84 15.46 18.01
C LEU A 244 26.78 16.07 17.07
N GLY A 245 26.21 17.23 17.43
CA GLY A 245 25.31 17.97 16.54
C GLY A 245 25.99 18.45 15.26
N CYS A 246 27.28 18.84 15.33
CA CYS A 246 28.06 19.21 14.15
C CYS A 246 28.39 18.01 13.23
N ILE A 247 28.57 16.80 13.78
CA ILE A 247 28.81 15.59 12.97
C ILE A 247 27.56 15.22 12.16
N SER A 248 26.37 15.34 12.75
CA SER A 248 25.09 15.12 12.05
C SER A 248 24.85 16.15 10.94
N CYS A 249 25.24 17.41 11.14
CA CYS A 249 25.22 18.43 10.09
C CYS A 249 26.22 18.16 8.95
N CYS A 250 27.37 17.53 9.23
CA CYS A 250 28.37 17.20 8.20
C CYS A 250 27.94 16.02 7.30
N GLU A 251 27.27 14.99 7.83
CA GLU A 251 26.75 13.88 7.00
C GLU A 251 25.66 14.35 6.01
N LEU A 252 24.85 15.34 6.41
CA LEU A 252 23.79 15.89 5.55
C LEU A 252 24.32 16.89 4.50
N CYS A 253 25.43 17.56 4.77
CA CYS A 253 25.98 18.60 3.88
C CYS A 253 27.09 18.12 2.92
N CYS A 254 27.72 16.96 3.17
CA CYS A 254 28.87 16.50 2.38
C CYS A 254 28.60 15.29 1.46
N SER A 255 27.36 14.83 1.29
CA SER A 255 27.01 13.75 0.34
C SER A 255 26.72 14.22 -1.09
N ALA A 256 26.90 15.51 -1.39
CA ALA A 256 26.65 16.09 -2.71
C ALA A 256 27.92 16.58 -3.42
N GLN A 257 28.95 15.73 -3.51
CA GLN A 257 29.93 15.79 -4.60
C GLN A 257 30.83 14.56 -4.55
N ASP A 258 30.51 13.55 -5.35
CA ASP A 258 31.50 12.69 -6.02
C ASP A 258 30.79 11.85 -7.09
N GLY A 259 31.15 12.06 -8.35
CA GLY A 259 30.63 11.33 -9.50
C GLY A 259 30.91 12.06 -10.80
N GLY A 260 32.08 11.78 -11.40
CA GLY A 260 32.40 12.15 -12.78
C GLY A 260 31.72 11.26 -13.82
#